data_AF-A0AAU9VRE8-F1
#
_entry.id   AF-A0AAU9VRE8-F1
#
_cell.length_a   1.000
_cell.length_b   1.000
_cell.length_c   1.000
_cell.angle_alpha   90.00
_cell.angle_beta   90.00
_cell.angle_gamma   90.00
#
_symmetry.space_group_name_H-M   'P 1'
#
loop_
_entity.id
_entity.type
_entity.pdbx_description
1 polymer ?
#
loop_
_entity_poly.entity_id
_entity_poly.type
_entity_poly.pdbx_seq_one_letter_code
_entity_poly.pdbx_strand_id
1 'polypeptide(L)'
;MYKVNPSDVILVHDDLDRPLGKYSFKHGGSAGGHNRVKSAIASLHSDSLRRVRVGVGRPSKRDNVTEYVLSNFDPSERLVMERTIGQCCEVLMKELQLLRS
;
A
#
# COMPACT_ATOMS: atom_id res chain seq x y z
N MET A 1 -14.28 8.82 21.96
CA MET A 1 -14.18 8.08 20.69
C MET A 1 -13.92 9.10 19.59
N TYR A 2 -12.90 8.89 18.73
CA TYR A 2 -12.60 9.82 17.64
C TYR A 2 -13.60 9.61 16.50
N LYS A 3 -14.10 10.71 15.90
CA LYS A 3 -14.92 10.67 14.68
C LYS A 3 -13.97 10.74 13.48
N VAL A 4 -13.70 9.60 12.85
CA VAL A 4 -12.83 9.47 11.67
C VAL A 4 -13.68 9.00 10.51
N ASN A 5 -13.71 9.76 9.42
CA ASN A 5 -14.38 9.37 8.18
C ASN A 5 -13.42 8.57 7.28
N PRO A 6 -13.94 7.76 6.34
CA PRO A 6 -13.11 7.08 5.35
C PRO A 6 -12.18 8.03 4.55
N SER A 7 -12.61 9.27 4.31
CA SER A 7 -11.81 10.32 3.66
C SER A 7 -10.60 10.79 4.48
N ASP A 8 -10.60 10.52 5.78
CA ASP A 8 -9.54 10.88 6.72
C ASP A 8 -8.50 9.76 6.82
N VAL A 9 -8.74 8.62 6.16
CA VAL A 9 -7.89 7.44 6.17
C VAL A 9 -7.10 7.34 4.86
N ILE A 10 -5.79 7.14 4.99
CA ILE A 10 -4.92 6.73 3.89
C ILE A 10 -4.42 5.31 4.19
N LEU A 11 -4.74 4.37 3.31
CA LEU A 11 -4.31 2.98 3.45
C LEU A 11 -3.00 2.74 2.71
N VAL A 12 -1.92 2.44 3.43
CA VAL A 12 -0.64 2.02 2.84
C VAL A 12 -0.59 0.50 2.82
N HIS A 13 -0.31 -0.12 1.66
CA HIS A 13 -0.25 -1.58 1.55
C HIS A 13 0.70 -2.06 0.44
N ASP A 14 1.12 -3.31 0.54
CA ASP A 14 1.89 -4.03 -0.47
C ASP A 14 1.05 -4.32 -1.73
N ASP A 15 1.67 -4.31 -2.90
CA ASP A 15 1.03 -4.57 -4.19
C ASP A 15 1.92 -5.51 -5.02
N LEU A 16 1.44 -6.75 -5.20
CA LEU A 16 2.12 -7.81 -5.95
C LEU A 16 2.17 -7.53 -7.46
N ASP A 17 1.23 -6.75 -7.98
CA ASP A 17 1.18 -6.45 -9.42
C ASP A 17 2.10 -5.28 -9.80
N ARG A 18 2.71 -4.65 -8.80
CA ARG A 18 3.68 -3.57 -8.99
C ARG A 18 5.11 -4.08 -8.81
N PRO A 19 6.04 -3.71 -9.72
CA PRO A 19 7.45 -4.04 -9.55
C PRO A 19 8.01 -3.54 -8.23
N LEU A 20 8.98 -4.28 -7.69
CA LEU A 20 9.72 -3.92 -6.50
C LEU A 20 10.23 -2.47 -6.59
N GLY A 21 9.86 -1.66 -5.59
CA GLY A 21 10.34 -0.28 -5.45
C GLY A 21 9.54 0.75 -6.23
N LYS A 22 8.42 0.34 -6.84
CA LYS A 22 7.45 1.25 -7.47
C LYS A 22 6.29 1.49 -6.54
N TYR A 23 6.04 2.75 -6.20
CA TYR A 23 4.84 3.13 -5.44
C TYR A 23 3.87 3.96 -6.30
N SER A 24 2.62 4.03 -5.85
CA SER A 24 1.62 4.93 -6.45
C SER A 24 0.57 5.34 -5.43
N PHE A 25 0.01 6.53 -5.65
CA PHE A 25 -1.18 6.99 -4.96
C PHE A 25 -2.40 6.66 -5.81
N LYS A 26 -3.46 6.17 -5.17
CA LYS A 26 -4.73 5.86 -5.81
C LYS A 26 -5.87 6.31 -4.91
N HIS A 27 -6.95 6.79 -5.51
CA HIS A 27 -8.22 7.00 -4.83
C HIS A 27 -9.23 5.96 -5.30
N GLY A 28 -9.90 5.28 -4.38
CA GLY A 28 -10.97 4.35 -4.73
C GLY A 28 -10.54 2.99 -5.29
N GLY A 29 -11.53 2.17 -5.63
CA GLY A 29 -11.40 0.93 -6.40
C GLY A 29 -11.55 -0.37 -5.58
N SER A 30 -11.53 -1.52 -6.25
CA SER A 30 -11.67 -2.80 -5.54
C SER A 30 -10.41 -3.18 -4.74
N ALA A 31 -10.50 -4.24 -3.94
CA ALA A 31 -9.38 -4.78 -3.18
C ALA A 31 -8.34 -5.53 -4.06
N GLY A 32 -8.63 -5.81 -5.33
CA GLY A 32 -7.69 -6.49 -6.24
C GLY A 32 -7.23 -7.87 -5.74
N GLY A 33 -8.07 -8.59 -4.97
CA GLY A 33 -7.70 -9.86 -4.36
C GLY A 33 -6.88 -9.75 -3.07
N HIS A 34 -6.51 -8.55 -2.63
CA HIS A 34 -5.75 -8.35 -1.41
C HIS A 34 -6.63 -8.45 -0.15
N ASN A 35 -6.42 -9.48 0.67
CA ASN A 35 -7.27 -9.79 1.83
C ASN A 35 -7.34 -8.66 2.87
N ARG A 36 -6.20 -8.05 3.25
CA ARG A 36 -6.20 -6.91 4.20
C ARG A 36 -6.93 -5.67 3.65
N VAL A 37 -6.77 -5.36 2.36
CA VAL A 37 -7.50 -4.25 1.71
C VAL A 37 -9.00 -4.53 1.69
N LYS A 38 -9.41 -5.78 1.39
CA LYS A 38 -10.82 -6.19 1.47
C LYS A 38 -11.38 -5.99 2.87
N SER A 39 -10.63 -6.37 3.90
CA SER A 39 -11.00 -6.16 5.31
C SER A 39 -11.14 -4.68 5.65
N ALA A 40 -10.17 -3.85 5.26
CA ALA A 40 -10.20 -2.40 5.51
C ALA A 40 -11.42 -1.72 4.86
N ILE A 41 -11.72 -2.04 3.60
CA ILE A 41 -12.91 -1.54 2.89
C ILE A 41 -14.19 -1.94 3.62
N ALA A 42 -14.29 -3.20 4.07
CA ALA A 42 -15.44 -3.69 4.82
C ALA A 42 -15.60 -2.97 6.17
N SER A 43 -14.52 -2.82 6.93
CA SER A 43 -14.56 -2.14 8.24
C SER A 43 -14.91 -0.66 8.12
N LEU A 44 -14.41 0.02 7.07
CA LEU A 44 -14.68 1.43 6.82
C LEU A 44 -15.97 1.65 6.03
N HIS A 45 -16.65 0.58 5.61
CA HIS A 45 -17.87 0.61 4.78
C HIS A 45 -17.73 1.51 3.54
N SER A 46 -16.52 1.56 2.97
CA SER A 46 -16.16 2.47 1.89
C SER A 46 -14.98 1.92 1.10
N ASP A 47 -15.11 1.92 -0.22
CA ASP A 47 -14.00 1.64 -1.14
C ASP A 47 -13.32 2.92 -1.66
N SER A 48 -13.91 4.09 -1.41
CA SER A 48 -13.43 5.45 -1.74
C SER A 48 -12.29 5.95 -0.84
N LEU A 49 -11.38 5.04 -0.47
CA LEU A 49 -10.21 5.33 0.35
C LEU A 49 -9.05 5.85 -0.52
N ARG A 50 -8.28 6.80 0.00
CA ARG A 50 -6.94 7.11 -0.52
C ARG A 50 -6.01 5.96 -0.15
N ARG A 51 -5.17 5.53 -1.10
CA ARG A 51 -4.27 4.39 -0.93
C ARG A 51 -2.89 4.72 -1.45
N VAL A 52 -1.89 4.26 -0.72
CA VAL A 52 -0.51 4.20 -1.16
C VAL A 52 -0.18 2.73 -1.40
N ARG A 53 0.08 2.41 -2.65
CA ARG A 53 0.43 1.04 -3.07
C ARG A 53 1.92 0.95 -3.23
N VAL A 54 2.58 0.07 -2.49
CA VAL A 54 4.03 -0.14 -2.55
C VAL A 54 4.29 -1.47 -3.25
N GLY A 55 4.96 -1.41 -4.39
CA GLY A 55 5.28 -2.58 -5.19
C GLY A 55 6.31 -3.45 -4.51
N VAL A 56 5.91 -4.70 -4.25
CA VAL A 56 6.78 -5.74 -3.73
C VAL A 56 7.19 -6.72 -4.82
N GLY A 57 6.59 -6.66 -6.01
CA GLY A 57 6.79 -7.62 -7.08
C GLY A 57 5.97 -8.89 -6.89
N ARG A 58 6.09 -9.81 -7.85
CA ARG A 58 5.39 -11.10 -7.83
C ARG A 58 6.42 -12.22 -7.93
N PRO A 59 6.29 -13.30 -7.13
CA PRO A 59 7.17 -14.44 -7.29
C PRO A 59 6.99 -15.06 -8.67
N SER A 60 8.05 -15.64 -9.21
CA SER A 60 8.06 -16.28 -10.53
C SER A 60 7.05 -17.44 -10.65
N LYS A 61 6.79 -18.14 -9.54
CA LYS A 61 5.77 -19.18 -9.44
C LYS A 61 4.54 -18.65 -8.68
N ARG A 62 3.36 -18.75 -9.31
CA ARG A 62 2.09 -18.28 -8.73
C ARG A 62 1.74 -18.95 -7.40
N ASP A 63 2.10 -20.22 -7.21
CA ASP A 63 1.75 -20.98 -6.01
C ASP A 63 2.48 -20.49 -4.76
N ASN A 64 3.57 -19.71 -4.93
CA ASN A 64 4.39 -19.21 -3.83
C ASN A 64 3.94 -17.84 -3.31
N VAL A 65 2.82 -17.28 -3.79
CA VAL A 65 2.38 -15.92 -3.42
C VAL A 65 2.20 -15.76 -1.92
N THR A 66 1.55 -16.71 -1.24
CA THR A 66 1.31 -16.63 0.21
C THR A 66 2.61 -16.67 1.01
N GLU A 67 3.52 -17.57 0.66
CA GLU A 67 4.83 -17.67 1.32
C GLU A 67 5.67 -16.43 1.05
N TYR A 68 5.65 -15.94 -0.19
CA TYR A 68 6.37 -14.74 -0.60
C TYR A 68 5.99 -13.52 0.24
N VAL A 69 4.70 -13.20 0.38
CA VAL A 69 4.25 -12.03 1.17
C VAL A 69 4.45 -12.17 2.68
N LEU A 70 4.78 -13.37 3.16
CA LEU A 70 5.11 -13.66 4.56
C LEU A 70 6.62 -13.74 4.81
N SER A 71 7.42 -13.82 3.75
CA SER A 71 8.89 -13.87 3.82
C SER A 71 9.51 -12.48 4.01
N ASN A 72 10.74 -12.46 4.51
CA ASN A 72 11.54 -11.23 4.57
C ASN A 72 12.14 -10.92 3.19
N PHE A 73 12.33 -9.63 2.92
CA PHE A 73 13.15 -9.18 1.79
C PHE A 73 14.60 -9.65 1.93
N ASP A 74 15.22 -10.01 0.80
CA ASP A 74 16.66 -10.22 0.77
C ASP A 74 17.42 -8.89 0.94
N PRO A 75 18.75 -8.91 1.23
CA PRO A 75 19.50 -7.68 1.47
C PRO A 75 19.44 -6.66 0.32
N SER A 76 19.39 -7.13 -0.93
CA SER A 76 19.30 -6.25 -2.09
C SER A 76 17.91 -5.64 -2.23
N GLU A 77 16.86 -6.44 -2.03
CA GLU A 77 15.47 -5.97 -2.04
C GLU A 77 15.21 -4.98 -0.91
N ARG A 78 15.78 -5.24 0.27
CA ARG A 78 15.67 -4.37 1.43
C ARG A 78 16.24 -2.98 1.17
N LEU A 79 17.40 -2.88 0.51
CA LEU A 79 17.98 -1.58 0.14
C LEU A 79 17.06 -0.80 -0.81
N VAL A 80 16.43 -1.49 -1.77
CA VAL A 80 15.45 -0.88 -2.67
C VAL A 80 14.23 -0.42 -1.87
N MET A 81 13.76 -1.21 -0.90
CA MET A 81 12.57 -0.86 -0.08
C MET A 81 12.83 0.29 0.87
N GLU A 82 13.98 0.33 1.54
CA GLU A 82 14.34 1.43 2.42
C GLU A 82 14.34 2.76 1.65
N ARG A 83 14.95 2.79 0.46
CA ARG A 83 14.90 3.96 -0.42
C ARG A 83 13.48 4.32 -0.85
N THR A 84 12.70 3.32 -1.25
CA THR A 84 11.33 3.49 -1.76
C THR A 84 10.42 4.05 -0.67
N ILE A 85 10.49 3.50 0.54
CA ILE A 85 9.70 3.95 1.70
C ILE A 85 10.08 5.37 2.08
N GLY A 86 11.38 5.72 2.08
CA GLY A 86 11.83 7.10 2.31
C GLY A 86 11.18 8.09 1.34
N GLN A 87 11.28 7.82 0.03
CA GLN A 87 10.65 8.66 -1.01
C GLN A 87 9.13 8.71 -0.87
N CYS A 88 8.50 7.58 -0.54
CA CYS A 88 7.06 7.51 -0.36
C CYS A 88 6.58 8.35 0.82
N CYS A 89 7.30 8.33 1.95
CA CYS A 89 7.01 9.15 3.12
C CYS A 89 7.13 10.65 2.79
N GLU A 90 8.19 11.06 2.09
CA GLU A 90 8.36 12.46 1.68
C GLU A 90 7.17 12.97 0.83
N VAL A 91 6.74 12.18 -0.15
CA VAL A 91 5.61 12.55 -1.01
C VAL A 91 4.30 12.54 -0.21
N LEU A 92 4.06 11.51 0.60
CA LEU A 92 2.85 11.42 1.42
C LEU A 92 2.72 12.61 2.38
N MET A 93 3.83 13.04 3.00
CA MET A 93 3.83 14.20 3.89
C MET A 93 3.48 15.51 3.16
N LYS A 94 3.98 15.69 1.93
CA LYS A 94 3.62 16.85 1.09
C LYS A 94 2.14 16.82 0.71
N GLU A 95 1.61 15.67 0.30
CA GLU A 95 0.18 15.50 0.00
C GLU A 95 -0.70 15.82 1.22
N LEU A 96 -0.31 15.35 2.41
CA LEU A 96 -1.02 15.66 3.65
C LEU A 96 -1.00 17.14 4.02
N GLN A 97 0.07 17.87 3.67
CA GLN A 97 0.13 19.33 3.86
C GLN A 97 -0.84 20.05 2.91
N LEU A 98 -0.91 19.63 1.64
CA LEU A 98 -1.83 20.20 0.65
C LEU A 98 -3.30 19.94 0.98
N LEU A 99 -3.62 18.81 1.61
CA LEU A 99 -4.99 18.50 2.04
C LEU A 99 -5.45 19.33 3.26
N ARG A 100 -4.53 20.03 3.93
CA ARG A 100 -4.79 20.86 5.11
C ARG A 100 -4.81 22.36 4.80
N SER A 101 -4.40 22.76 3.60
CA SER A 101 -4.45 24.13 3.08
C SER A 101 -5.70 24.36 2.25
#